data_AF-A0A5B7AZC1-F1
#
_entry.id   AF-A0A5B7AZC1-F1
#
_cell.length_a   1.000
_cell.length_b   1.000
_cell.length_c   1.000
_cell.angle_alpha   90.00
_cell.angle_beta   90.00
_cell.angle_gamma   90.00
#
_symmetry.space_group_name_H-M   'P 1'
#
loop_
_entity.id
_entity.type
_entity.pdbx_description
1 polymer ?
#
loop_
_entity_poly.entity_id
_entity_poly.type
_entity_poly.pdbx_seq_one_letter_code
_entity_poly.pdbx_strand_id
1 'polypeptide(L)'
;ERERERERESHYAPIGVSNFLRSQSVQELLSITAVSCLLCAMSFSGSSVGSGGRTSRRAFEFGRTYVVRPKGRHQATIVWLHGLGDNGASWSQLLETLPLPNIKWICPTAPSQPITLFGGFPSTAWFDVNDLSENAHDDLEGLDAAAAHVASLLSTEPNDIKLGVGGFSMGAATSLYSATCFALGKYGNDNPYPANLRAVVGLSGWLPCSKNLSNKIEGVDEAARRAASLPIMLCHGRGDDVVLYKFGEKSSQTLSSSGFPDVTFKSYNGLGHYTIPEEMDEVCTWLTSKLGLEGHS
;
A
#
# COMPACT_ATOMS: atom_id res chain seq x y z
N GLU A 1 30.56 -63.91 3.76
CA GLU A 1 30.08 -65.07 3.00
C GLU A 1 28.70 -64.71 2.49
N ARG A 2 28.65 -64.04 1.34
CA ARG A 2 28.74 -64.54 -0.04
C ARG A 2 27.33 -64.32 -0.61
N GLU A 3 27.16 -63.19 -1.30
CA GLU A 3 27.19 -63.09 -2.78
C GLU A 3 25.82 -63.44 -3.36
N ARG A 4 25.20 -62.73 -4.32
CA ARG A 4 25.40 -61.49 -5.09
C ARG A 4 24.00 -61.29 -5.73
N GLU A 5 23.34 -60.13 -5.68
CA GLU A 5 23.59 -58.93 -6.51
C GLU A 5 23.28 -59.12 -8.02
N ARG A 6 22.51 -58.16 -8.57
CA ARG A 6 22.29 -57.78 -10.02
C ARG A 6 21.14 -58.51 -10.73
N GLU A 7 20.17 -57.88 -11.41
CA GLU A 7 19.97 -56.57 -12.09
C GLU A 7 18.46 -56.18 -11.97
N ARG A 8 18.04 -54.93 -11.64
CA ARG A 8 17.85 -53.71 -12.49
C ARG A 8 17.01 -53.96 -13.77
N GLU A 9 16.05 -53.14 -14.24
CA GLU A 9 15.52 -51.81 -13.89
C GLU A 9 14.26 -51.52 -14.76
N SER A 10 13.54 -50.45 -14.42
CA SER A 10 12.55 -49.68 -15.20
C SER A 10 11.05 -49.99 -14.98
N HIS A 11 10.41 -49.22 -14.11
CA HIS A 11 9.50 -48.14 -14.54
C HIS A 11 9.12 -47.26 -13.33
N TYR A 12 9.38 -45.97 -13.48
CA TYR A 12 9.14 -44.89 -12.53
C TYR A 12 7.70 -44.37 -12.64
N ALA A 13 7.12 -44.03 -11.47
CA ALA A 13 6.39 -42.77 -11.16
C ALA A 13 4.99 -42.98 -10.54
N PRO A 14 4.75 -42.45 -9.31
CA PRO A 14 3.42 -42.28 -8.76
C PRO A 14 2.73 -41.00 -9.27
N ILE A 15 1.41 -41.12 -9.35
CA ILE A 15 0.39 -40.23 -9.89
C ILE A 15 0.50 -38.81 -9.30
N GLY A 16 0.72 -37.83 -10.18
CA GLY A 16 0.85 -36.42 -9.85
C GLY A 16 -0.50 -35.73 -9.63
N VAL A 17 -0.58 -34.97 -8.54
CA VAL A 17 -1.51 -33.85 -8.35
C VAL A 17 -0.99 -32.70 -9.21
N SER A 18 -1.25 -32.75 -10.51
CA SER A 18 -0.95 -31.67 -11.45
C SER A 18 -2.00 -31.76 -12.54
N ASN A 19 -3.10 -31.02 -12.38
CA ASN A 19 -4.02 -30.59 -13.45
C ASN A 19 -5.19 -29.75 -12.90
N PHE A 20 -4.91 -28.73 -12.09
CA PHE A 20 -5.89 -27.67 -11.81
C PHE A 20 -5.30 -26.24 -11.91
N LEU A 21 -4.20 -26.08 -12.65
CA LEU A 21 -3.60 -24.78 -12.97
C LEU A 21 -3.27 -24.67 -14.46
N ARG A 22 -4.21 -25.08 -15.32
CA ARG A 22 -4.01 -24.98 -16.76
C ARG A 22 -5.31 -24.71 -17.53
N SER A 23 -6.04 -23.68 -17.10
CA SER A 23 -7.03 -23.00 -17.94
C SER A 23 -7.60 -21.77 -17.25
N GLN A 24 -6.79 -20.73 -17.05
CA GLN A 24 -7.32 -19.37 -17.12
C GLN A 24 -6.44 -18.56 -18.06
N SER A 25 -7.13 -17.97 -19.01
CA SER A 25 -6.70 -17.49 -20.30
C SER A 25 -5.80 -16.27 -20.22
N VAL A 26 -4.94 -16.14 -21.23
CA VAL A 26 -4.00 -15.05 -21.54
C VAL A 26 -4.74 -13.75 -21.92
N GLN A 27 -5.72 -13.32 -21.12
CA GLN A 27 -6.58 -12.17 -21.41
C GLN A 27 -6.68 -11.12 -20.29
N GLU A 28 -6.02 -11.30 -19.15
CA GLU A 28 -6.00 -10.32 -18.05
C GLU A 28 -4.70 -9.51 -17.94
N LEU A 29 -3.87 -9.51 -18.98
CA LEU A 29 -2.58 -8.78 -19.03
C LEU A 29 -2.68 -7.37 -19.66
N LEU A 30 -3.89 -6.80 -19.77
CA LEU A 30 -4.12 -5.53 -20.48
C LEU A 30 -4.59 -4.35 -19.62
N SER A 31 -4.42 -4.39 -18.29
CA SER A 31 -4.82 -3.27 -17.42
C SER A 31 -3.66 -2.43 -16.83
N ILE A 32 -2.41 -2.66 -17.25
CA ILE A 32 -1.24 -1.93 -16.69
C ILE A 32 -0.50 -1.07 -17.72
N THR A 33 -0.86 -1.10 -19.01
CA THR A 33 -0.24 -0.25 -20.05
C THR A 33 -0.75 1.19 -20.09
N ALA A 34 -1.70 1.59 -19.24
CA ALA A 34 -2.33 2.91 -19.33
C ALA A 34 -1.47 4.07 -18.77
N VAL A 35 -0.43 3.80 -17.96
CA VAL A 35 0.41 4.88 -17.40
C VAL A 35 1.55 5.28 -18.33
N SER A 36 2.04 4.38 -19.20
CA SER A 36 3.13 4.69 -20.14
C SER A 36 2.68 5.26 -21.50
N CYS A 37 1.38 5.26 -21.81
CA CYS A 37 0.88 5.65 -23.14
C CYS A 37 0.39 7.12 -23.25
N LEU A 38 0.35 7.88 -22.15
CA LEU A 38 -0.15 9.28 -22.17
C LEU A 38 0.92 10.35 -22.41
N LEU A 39 2.21 10.00 -22.51
CA LEU A 39 3.31 10.97 -22.66
C LEU A 39 3.61 11.39 -24.11
N CYS A 40 2.80 10.98 -25.09
CA CYS A 40 3.07 11.30 -26.49
C CYS A 40 1.83 11.88 -27.19
N ALA A 41 1.52 13.14 -26.90
CA ALA A 41 1.11 14.15 -27.89
C ALA A 41 0.67 15.46 -27.20
N MET A 42 0.91 16.56 -27.92
CA MET A 42 0.23 17.87 -27.85
C MET A 42 0.96 18.99 -27.10
N SER A 43 1.78 19.71 -27.86
CA SER A 43 2.04 21.13 -27.65
C SER A 43 0.79 21.94 -28.00
N PHE A 44 0.33 22.85 -27.13
CA PHE A 44 -0.30 24.12 -27.56
C PHE A 44 -0.24 25.18 -26.45
N SER A 45 -0.03 26.42 -26.90
CA SER A 45 0.11 27.65 -26.12
C SER A 45 -1.25 28.22 -25.66
N GLY A 46 -1.28 28.94 -24.54
CA GLY A 46 -2.32 29.97 -24.33
C GLY A 46 -2.70 30.33 -22.89
N SER A 47 -2.12 31.44 -22.41
CA SER A 47 -2.70 32.51 -21.58
C SER A 47 -3.08 32.26 -20.11
N SER A 48 -2.45 33.07 -19.25
CA SER A 48 -2.77 33.24 -17.84
C SER A 48 -4.01 34.12 -17.64
N VAL A 49 -4.84 33.76 -16.67
CA VAL A 49 -5.79 34.68 -16.01
C VAL A 49 -5.72 34.40 -14.52
N GLY A 50 -5.43 35.45 -13.75
CA GLY A 50 -5.41 35.40 -12.30
C GLY A 50 -6.73 35.84 -11.66
N SER A 51 -6.77 35.62 -10.33
CA SER A 51 -7.41 36.44 -9.29
C SER A 51 -8.52 35.77 -8.49
N GLY A 52 -8.25 35.62 -7.18
CA GLY A 52 -9.15 35.98 -6.09
C GLY A 52 -10.26 35.00 -5.70
N GLY A 53 -10.20 34.47 -4.48
CA GLY A 53 -11.38 33.87 -3.84
C GLY A 53 -11.04 33.07 -2.60
N ARG A 54 -11.76 33.35 -1.51
CA ARG A 54 -11.77 32.64 -0.20
C ARG A 54 -11.44 31.15 -0.36
N THR A 55 -10.53 30.63 0.47
CA THR A 55 -10.18 29.21 0.51
C THR A 55 -11.42 28.36 0.84
N SER A 56 -12.17 27.96 -0.19
CA SER A 56 -13.15 26.89 -0.05
C SER A 56 -12.34 25.63 0.18
N ARG A 57 -12.50 24.99 1.34
CA ARG A 57 -11.91 23.68 1.60
C ARG A 57 -12.29 22.74 0.47
N ARG A 58 -11.33 21.98 -0.06
CA ARG A 58 -11.57 21.03 -1.15
C ARG A 58 -12.52 19.94 -0.62
N ALA A 59 -13.67 19.77 -1.26
CA ALA A 59 -14.58 18.68 -0.92
C ALA A 59 -14.07 17.39 -1.58
N PHE A 60 -13.76 16.37 -0.79
CA PHE A 60 -13.32 15.07 -1.29
C PHE A 60 -14.49 14.10 -1.31
N GLU A 61 -14.91 13.72 -2.53
CA GLU A 61 -15.94 12.70 -2.73
C GLU A 61 -15.26 11.37 -3.06
N PHE A 62 -15.17 10.50 -2.06
CA PHE A 62 -14.57 9.17 -2.22
C PHE A 62 -15.47 8.26 -3.07
N GLY A 63 -14.83 7.46 -3.92
CA GLY A 63 -15.51 6.54 -4.81
C GLY A 63 -16.02 5.29 -4.08
N ARG A 64 -16.48 4.32 -4.87
CA ARG A 64 -17.06 3.07 -4.34
C ARG A 64 -16.06 2.27 -3.52
N THR A 65 -16.52 1.80 -2.36
CA THR A 65 -15.77 0.88 -1.48
C THR A 65 -16.17 -0.56 -1.73
N TYR A 66 -15.18 -1.44 -1.79
CA TYR A 66 -15.35 -2.88 -1.92
C TYR A 66 -14.89 -3.54 -0.62
N VAL A 67 -15.64 -4.55 -0.15
CA VAL A 67 -15.35 -5.21 1.12
C VAL A 67 -15.20 -6.71 0.89
N VAL A 68 -14.03 -7.24 1.22
CA VAL A 68 -13.78 -8.68 1.27
C VAL A 68 -14.00 -9.13 2.70
N ARG A 69 -14.96 -10.02 2.90
CA ARG A 69 -15.28 -10.56 4.23
C ARG A 69 -14.19 -11.56 4.66
N PRO A 70 -13.89 -11.63 5.97
CA PRO A 70 -13.00 -12.66 6.47
C PRO A 70 -13.62 -14.03 6.21
N LYS A 71 -12.80 -15.00 5.77
CA LYS A 71 -13.23 -16.37 5.50
C LYS A 71 -13.38 -17.19 6.79
N GLY A 72 -12.71 -16.79 7.86
CA GLY A 72 -12.74 -17.39 9.19
C GLY A 72 -13.13 -16.39 10.28
N ARG A 73 -12.71 -16.65 11.52
CA ARG A 73 -12.94 -15.73 12.64
C ARG A 73 -12.30 -14.38 12.35
N HIS A 74 -13.10 -13.32 12.33
CA HIS A 74 -12.62 -11.95 12.15
C HIS A 74 -11.73 -11.54 13.32
N GLN A 75 -10.48 -11.18 13.03
CA GLN A 75 -9.49 -10.76 14.03
C GLN A 75 -8.81 -9.45 13.67
N ALA A 76 -8.80 -9.10 12.38
CA ALA A 76 -8.20 -7.87 11.89
C ALA A 76 -9.00 -7.29 10.73
N THR A 77 -8.94 -5.97 10.60
CA THR A 77 -9.42 -5.24 9.43
C THR A 77 -8.28 -4.41 8.87
N ILE A 78 -8.06 -4.53 7.57
CA ILE A 78 -7.07 -3.72 6.85
C ILE A 78 -7.78 -2.91 5.77
N VAL A 79 -7.59 -1.59 5.82
CA VAL A 79 -7.95 -0.72 4.68
C VAL A 79 -6.82 -0.81 3.66
N TRP A 80 -7.14 -1.18 2.41
CA TRP A 80 -6.15 -1.31 1.34
C TRP A 80 -6.37 -0.26 0.25
N LEU A 81 -5.32 0.51 -0.03
CA LEU A 81 -5.36 1.68 -0.90
C LEU A 81 -4.69 1.37 -2.25
N HIS A 82 -5.43 1.56 -3.33
CA HIS A 82 -4.94 1.36 -4.70
C HIS A 82 -3.98 2.47 -5.15
N GLY A 83 -3.26 2.25 -6.25
CA GLY A 83 -2.38 3.25 -6.88
C GLY A 83 -3.14 4.30 -7.70
N LEU A 84 -2.44 5.33 -8.18
CA LEU A 84 -3.02 6.38 -9.02
C LEU A 84 -3.71 5.79 -10.27
N GLY A 85 -4.96 6.20 -10.53
CA GLY A 85 -5.72 5.77 -11.71
C GLY A 85 -6.39 4.39 -11.62
N ASP A 86 -6.17 3.67 -10.52
CA ASP A 86 -6.82 2.37 -10.26
C ASP A 86 -8.10 2.56 -9.40
N ASN A 87 -8.68 1.48 -8.89
CA ASN A 87 -9.86 1.49 -8.04
C ASN A 87 -9.85 0.34 -7.01
N GLY A 88 -10.76 0.40 -6.04
CA GLY A 88 -10.85 -0.60 -4.98
C GLY A 88 -11.26 -2.01 -5.45
N ALA A 89 -11.92 -2.15 -6.61
CA ALA A 89 -12.38 -3.46 -7.09
C ALA A 89 -11.20 -4.36 -7.47
N SER A 90 -10.24 -3.82 -8.23
CA SER A 90 -9.05 -4.53 -8.71
C SER A 90 -8.30 -5.19 -7.54
N TRP A 91 -8.06 -4.42 -6.47
CA TRP A 91 -7.37 -4.91 -5.28
C TRP A 91 -8.22 -5.85 -4.43
N SER A 92 -9.53 -5.64 -4.36
CA SER A 92 -10.41 -6.55 -3.61
C SER A 92 -10.38 -7.97 -4.17
N GLN A 93 -10.31 -8.12 -5.50
CA GLN A 93 -10.20 -9.42 -6.15
C GLN A 93 -8.89 -10.12 -5.81
N LEU A 94 -7.76 -9.40 -5.87
CA LEU A 94 -6.45 -9.95 -5.48
C LEU A 94 -6.43 -10.35 -4.00
N LEU A 95 -6.88 -9.47 -3.10
CA LEU A 95 -6.84 -9.71 -1.65
C LEU A 95 -7.76 -10.85 -1.22
N GLU A 96 -8.87 -11.08 -1.93
CA GLU A 96 -9.75 -12.24 -1.72
C GLU A 96 -9.05 -13.57 -2.00
N THR A 97 -8.03 -13.61 -2.86
CA THR A 97 -7.28 -14.85 -3.13
C THR A 97 -6.30 -15.23 -2.02
N LEU A 98 -5.89 -14.27 -1.18
CA LEU A 98 -4.84 -14.49 -0.19
C LEU A 98 -5.28 -15.49 0.91
N PRO A 99 -4.34 -16.29 1.45
CA PRO A 99 -4.60 -17.25 2.52
C PRO A 99 -4.65 -16.57 3.91
N LEU A 100 -5.40 -15.48 4.03
CA LEU A 100 -5.54 -14.68 5.26
C LEU A 100 -6.99 -14.72 5.77
N PRO A 101 -7.47 -15.85 6.31
CA PRO A 101 -8.89 -16.06 6.58
C PRO A 101 -9.44 -15.12 7.66
N ASN A 102 -8.59 -14.60 8.55
CA ASN A 102 -9.02 -13.78 9.68
C ASN A 102 -9.09 -12.27 9.39
N ILE A 103 -8.69 -11.85 8.19
CA ILE A 103 -8.62 -10.45 7.79
C ILE A 103 -9.85 -10.07 6.97
N LYS A 104 -10.52 -8.99 7.39
CA LYS A 104 -11.46 -8.24 6.55
C LYS A 104 -10.68 -7.20 5.76
N TRP A 105 -10.91 -7.11 4.46
CA TRP A 105 -10.32 -6.06 3.63
C TRP A 105 -11.37 -5.01 3.27
N ILE A 106 -11.02 -3.75 3.45
CA ILE A 106 -11.81 -2.62 2.99
C ILE A 106 -10.99 -1.91 1.90
N CYS A 107 -11.46 -1.96 0.66
CA CYS A 107 -10.79 -1.42 -0.51
C CYS A 107 -11.59 -0.21 -1.03
N PRO A 108 -11.38 1.00 -0.45
CA PRO A 108 -12.01 2.21 -0.96
C PRO A 108 -11.46 2.59 -2.34
N THR A 109 -12.22 3.39 -3.08
CA THR A 109 -11.74 4.04 -4.31
C THR A 109 -11.48 5.51 -4.02
N ALA A 110 -10.33 6.02 -4.42
CA ALA A 110 -9.96 7.41 -4.22
C ALA A 110 -10.90 8.37 -4.99
N PRO A 111 -11.01 9.64 -4.58
CA PRO A 111 -11.76 10.64 -5.32
C PRO A 111 -11.23 10.80 -6.76
N SER A 112 -12.15 11.01 -7.70
CA SER A 112 -11.78 11.48 -9.04
C SER A 112 -11.45 12.97 -8.95
N GLN A 113 -10.18 13.32 -9.12
CA GLN A 113 -9.72 14.70 -8.96
C GLN A 113 -8.65 15.08 -9.99
N PRO A 114 -8.53 16.37 -10.35
CA PRO A 114 -7.44 16.86 -11.22
C PRO A 114 -6.08 16.54 -10.62
N ILE A 115 -5.15 16.06 -11.47
CA ILE A 115 -3.77 15.75 -11.10
C ILE A 115 -2.81 16.70 -11.81
N THR A 116 -2.03 17.46 -11.06
CA THR A 116 -1.11 18.46 -11.60
C THR A 116 -0.04 17.81 -12.49
N LEU A 117 0.48 16.64 -12.13
CA LEU A 117 1.41 15.84 -12.94
C LEU A 117 0.85 15.52 -14.34
N PHE A 118 -0.47 15.43 -14.49
CA PHE A 118 -1.16 15.16 -15.76
C PHE A 118 -1.75 16.42 -16.40
N GLY A 119 -1.24 17.61 -16.05
CA GLY A 119 -1.75 18.88 -16.57
C GLY A 119 -3.19 19.18 -16.16
N GLY A 120 -3.64 18.62 -15.02
CA GLY A 120 -5.00 18.77 -14.52
C GLY A 120 -6.00 17.74 -15.04
N PHE A 121 -5.57 16.73 -15.81
CA PHE A 121 -6.46 15.64 -16.23
C PHE A 121 -6.98 14.87 -15.00
N PRO A 122 -8.30 14.62 -14.89
CA PRO A 122 -8.87 13.95 -13.72
C PRO A 122 -8.50 12.46 -13.69
N SER A 123 -8.13 11.99 -12.51
CA SER A 123 -7.87 10.57 -12.24
C SER A 123 -8.24 10.23 -10.80
N THR A 124 -8.37 8.95 -10.47
CA THR A 124 -8.55 8.50 -9.09
C THR A 124 -7.24 8.63 -8.32
N ALA A 125 -7.18 9.57 -7.38
CA ALA A 125 -5.98 9.86 -6.62
C ALA A 125 -6.31 10.16 -5.16
N TRP A 126 -5.41 9.81 -4.25
CA TRP A 126 -5.57 10.09 -2.82
C TRP A 126 -5.21 11.54 -2.48
N PHE A 127 -4.24 12.10 -3.19
CA PHE A 127 -3.75 13.46 -3.04
C PHE A 127 -3.15 13.93 -4.38
N ASP A 128 -2.99 15.24 -4.56
CA ASP A 128 -2.38 15.78 -5.78
C ASP A 128 -0.86 15.60 -5.78
N VAL A 129 -0.30 15.37 -6.97
CA VAL A 129 1.14 15.19 -7.19
C VAL A 129 1.59 16.15 -8.28
N ASN A 130 2.57 16.97 -7.97
CA ASN A 130 3.17 17.93 -8.91
C ASN A 130 4.30 17.29 -9.71
N ASP A 131 5.22 16.63 -9.02
CA ASP A 131 6.29 15.82 -9.59
C ASP A 131 6.64 14.65 -8.66
N LEU A 132 7.27 13.62 -9.20
CA LEU A 132 7.83 12.50 -8.42
C LEU A 132 9.32 12.76 -8.13
N SER A 133 9.62 13.87 -7.48
CA SER A 133 10.98 14.23 -7.04
C SER A 133 11.08 14.37 -5.52
N GLU A 134 12.30 14.34 -4.99
CA GLU A 134 12.55 14.54 -3.56
C GLU A 134 12.24 15.97 -3.06
N ASN A 135 12.05 16.90 -4.00
CA ASN A 135 11.76 18.30 -3.75
C ASN A 135 10.31 18.67 -4.02
N ALA A 136 9.48 17.72 -4.43
CA ALA A 136 8.05 17.91 -4.58
C ALA A 136 7.46 18.49 -3.28
N HIS A 137 6.53 19.42 -3.44
CA HIS A 137 5.68 19.85 -2.34
C HIS A 137 4.59 18.80 -2.10
N ASP A 138 4.47 18.30 -0.88
CA ASP A 138 3.41 17.36 -0.51
C ASP A 138 2.05 18.07 -0.45
N ASP A 139 1.02 17.51 -1.07
CA ASP A 139 -0.38 17.94 -0.89
C ASP A 139 -0.90 17.50 0.49
N LEU A 140 -0.56 18.27 1.52
CA LEU A 140 -0.95 18.00 2.91
C LEU A 140 -2.47 17.95 3.10
N GLU A 141 -3.24 18.78 2.39
CA GLU A 141 -4.71 18.76 2.49
C GLU A 141 -5.27 17.44 1.96
N GLY A 142 -4.79 16.98 0.80
CA GLY A 142 -5.16 15.68 0.23
C GLY A 142 -4.73 14.51 1.09
N LEU A 143 -3.49 14.52 1.59
CA LEU A 143 -2.95 13.48 2.48
C LEU A 143 -3.76 13.36 3.78
N ASP A 144 -4.07 14.50 4.43
CA ASP A 144 -4.92 14.53 5.62
C ASP A 144 -6.32 14.02 5.34
N ALA A 145 -6.93 14.42 4.21
CA ALA A 145 -8.26 13.96 3.84
C ALA A 145 -8.30 12.44 3.59
N ALA A 146 -7.30 11.89 2.90
CA ALA A 146 -7.18 10.47 2.64
C ALA A 146 -6.94 9.67 3.93
N ALA A 147 -6.04 10.13 4.80
CA ALA A 147 -5.79 9.49 6.10
C ALA A 147 -7.01 9.58 7.04
N ALA A 148 -7.76 10.69 7.00
CA ALA A 148 -9.01 10.83 7.74
C ALA A 148 -10.08 9.85 7.23
N HIS A 149 -10.17 9.65 5.92
CA HIS A 149 -11.07 8.65 5.33
C HIS A 149 -10.70 7.22 5.76
N VAL A 150 -9.41 6.86 5.72
CA VAL A 150 -8.91 5.57 6.25
C VAL A 150 -9.32 5.39 7.70
N ALA A 151 -9.06 6.38 8.55
CA ALA A 151 -9.41 6.32 9.97
C ALA A 151 -10.92 6.18 10.19
N SER A 152 -11.74 6.85 9.37
CA SER A 152 -13.21 6.74 9.41
C SER A 152 -13.72 5.37 8.96
N LEU A 153 -13.05 4.68 8.05
CA LEU A 153 -13.42 3.32 7.67
C LEU A 153 -13.10 2.34 8.80
N LEU A 154 -11.93 2.51 9.43
CA LEU A 154 -11.47 1.69 10.55
C LEU A 154 -12.28 1.91 11.84
N SER A 155 -12.84 3.10 12.06
CA SER A 155 -13.62 3.42 13.28
C SER A 155 -14.94 2.64 13.39
N THR A 156 -15.35 1.96 12.32
CA THR A 156 -16.55 1.12 12.31
C THR A 156 -16.32 -0.25 12.96
N GLU A 157 -15.08 -0.60 13.30
CA GLU A 157 -14.73 -1.89 13.86
C GLU A 157 -14.83 -1.95 15.40
N PRO A 158 -15.17 -3.12 15.97
CA PRO A 158 -15.08 -3.36 17.41
C PRO A 158 -13.66 -3.20 17.97
N ASN A 159 -13.56 -2.91 19.27
CA ASN A 159 -12.28 -2.64 19.95
C ASN A 159 -11.31 -3.84 19.98
N ASP A 160 -11.80 -5.08 19.84
CA ASP A 160 -11.00 -6.30 19.82
C ASP A 160 -10.42 -6.63 18.43
N ILE A 161 -10.87 -5.92 17.38
CA ILE A 161 -10.34 -6.06 16.02
C ILE A 161 -9.05 -5.25 15.86
N LYS A 162 -8.00 -5.90 15.37
CA LYS A 162 -6.73 -5.24 15.05
C LYS A 162 -6.87 -4.44 13.77
N LEU A 163 -6.46 -3.17 13.79
CA LEU A 163 -6.63 -2.25 12.66
C LEU A 163 -5.31 -2.11 11.90
N GLY A 164 -5.36 -2.17 10.58
CA GLY A 164 -4.19 -1.93 9.73
C GLY A 164 -4.53 -1.11 8.49
N VAL A 165 -3.49 -0.61 7.84
CA VAL A 165 -3.59 0.05 6.54
C VAL A 165 -2.50 -0.48 5.62
N GLY A 166 -2.85 -0.72 4.36
CA GLY A 166 -1.95 -1.18 3.33
C GLY A 166 -2.19 -0.42 2.03
N GLY A 167 -1.25 -0.51 1.10
CA GLY A 167 -1.50 0.00 -0.24
C GLY A 167 -0.33 -0.19 -1.19
N PHE A 168 -0.58 0.20 -2.43
CA PHE A 168 0.38 0.15 -3.53
C PHE A 168 0.59 1.56 -4.11
N SER A 169 1.85 1.90 -4.47
CA SER A 169 2.18 3.17 -5.11
C SER A 169 1.69 4.40 -4.32
N MET A 170 0.85 5.26 -4.88
CA MET A 170 0.21 6.37 -4.17
C MET A 170 -0.61 5.92 -2.93
N GLY A 171 -1.22 4.73 -2.99
CA GLY A 171 -1.88 4.11 -1.85
C GLY A 171 -0.91 3.69 -0.76
N ALA A 172 0.28 3.19 -1.12
CA ALA A 172 1.37 2.91 -0.18
C ALA A 172 1.85 4.19 0.51
N ALA A 173 1.97 5.29 -0.24
CA ALA A 173 2.34 6.58 0.31
C ALA A 173 1.32 7.10 1.35
N THR A 174 0.03 6.95 1.05
CA THR A 174 -1.07 7.29 1.98
C THR A 174 -1.08 6.38 3.22
N SER A 175 -0.79 5.09 3.04
CA SER A 175 -0.63 4.11 4.13
C SER A 175 0.50 4.49 5.08
N LEU A 176 1.67 4.84 4.54
CA LEU A 176 2.83 5.30 5.32
C LEU A 176 2.56 6.66 5.99
N TYR A 177 1.86 7.57 5.31
CA TYR A 177 1.45 8.83 5.92
C TYR A 177 0.55 8.60 7.14
N SER A 178 -0.44 7.70 7.01
CA SER A 178 -1.32 7.29 8.12
C SER A 178 -0.53 6.71 9.31
N ALA A 179 0.56 5.97 9.04
CA ALA A 179 1.49 5.49 10.06
C ALA A 179 2.13 6.64 10.84
N THR A 180 2.60 7.68 10.15
CA THR A 180 3.19 8.86 10.79
C THR A 180 2.15 9.67 11.56
N CYS A 181 0.92 9.80 11.06
CA CYS A 181 -0.16 10.47 11.79
C CYS A 181 -0.51 9.72 13.07
N PHE A 182 -0.59 8.39 13.02
CA PHE A 182 -0.76 7.55 14.21
C PHE A 182 0.38 7.77 15.21
N ALA A 183 1.64 7.71 14.75
CA ALA A 183 2.78 7.93 15.63
C ALA A 183 2.70 9.32 16.29
N LEU A 184 2.46 10.38 15.51
CA LEU A 184 2.31 11.74 16.03
C LEU A 184 1.04 11.96 16.85
N GLY A 185 0.04 11.08 16.72
CA GLY A 185 -1.29 11.21 17.34
C GLY A 185 -2.17 12.27 16.69
N LYS A 186 -1.75 12.80 15.53
CA LYS A 186 -2.43 13.89 14.83
C LYS A 186 -2.12 13.90 13.33
N TYR A 187 -3.02 14.50 12.57
CA TYR A 187 -2.88 14.83 11.16
C TYR A 187 -1.90 16.01 10.95
N GLY A 188 -1.58 16.32 9.70
CA GLY A 188 -0.78 17.49 9.35
C GLY A 188 -1.42 18.81 9.76
N ASN A 189 -2.75 18.87 9.74
CA ASN A 189 -3.59 19.99 10.19
C ASN A 189 -3.84 20.05 11.73
N ASP A 190 -3.06 19.29 12.51
CA ASP A 190 -3.13 19.21 13.97
C ASP A 190 -4.39 18.58 14.59
N ASN A 191 -5.37 18.16 13.79
CA ASN A 191 -6.51 17.40 14.32
C ASN A 191 -6.04 16.02 14.84
N PRO A 192 -6.66 15.47 15.90
CA PRO A 192 -6.26 14.17 16.46
C PRO A 192 -6.46 13.02 15.47
N TYR A 193 -5.50 12.09 15.40
CA TYR A 193 -5.61 10.86 14.62
C TYR A 193 -6.27 9.77 15.48
N PRO A 194 -7.50 9.30 15.17
CA PRO A 194 -8.29 8.51 16.12
C PRO A 194 -8.03 7.00 16.04
N ALA A 195 -7.45 6.49 14.96
CA ALA A 195 -7.28 5.05 14.74
C ALA A 195 -6.01 4.51 15.42
N ASN A 196 -6.12 3.40 16.15
CA ASN A 196 -4.99 2.70 16.76
C ASN A 196 -4.44 1.62 15.82
N LEU A 197 -3.47 1.98 14.98
CA LEU A 197 -2.91 1.10 13.96
C LEU A 197 -2.02 0.01 14.59
N ARG A 198 -2.11 -1.21 14.04
CA ARG A 198 -1.37 -2.41 14.48
C ARG A 198 -0.46 -2.98 13.42
N ALA A 199 -0.64 -2.61 12.16
CA ALA A 199 0.24 -2.99 11.06
C ALA A 199 0.08 -2.01 9.89
N VAL A 200 1.19 -1.70 9.23
CA VAL A 200 1.21 -0.87 8.01
C VAL A 200 1.99 -1.57 6.91
N VAL A 201 1.44 -1.60 5.70
CA VAL A 201 2.08 -2.15 4.51
C VAL A 201 2.19 -1.08 3.42
N GLY A 202 3.34 -1.00 2.75
CA GLY A 202 3.54 -0.16 1.58
C GLY A 202 4.28 -0.90 0.47
N LEU A 203 3.61 -1.16 -0.64
CA LEU A 203 4.19 -1.81 -1.82
C LEU A 203 4.54 -0.76 -2.89
N SER A 204 5.78 -0.75 -3.36
CA SER A 204 6.29 0.14 -4.42
C SER A 204 5.92 1.61 -4.24
N GLY A 205 6.07 2.12 -3.01
CA GLY A 205 5.66 3.46 -2.60
C GLY A 205 6.79 4.36 -2.11
N TRP A 206 6.42 5.47 -1.47
CA TRP A 206 7.34 6.40 -0.81
C TRP A 206 6.70 6.97 0.45
N LEU A 207 7.49 7.56 1.34
CA LEU A 207 7.02 8.25 2.55
C LEU A 207 6.83 9.76 2.27
N PRO A 208 5.59 10.27 2.24
CA PRO A 208 5.33 11.71 2.19
C PRO A 208 5.77 12.40 3.48
N CYS A 209 6.03 13.71 3.41
CA CYS A 209 6.31 14.55 4.57
C CYS A 209 7.51 14.10 5.43
N SER A 210 8.45 13.39 4.81
CA SER A 210 9.59 12.73 5.48
C SER A 210 10.61 13.71 6.09
N LYS A 211 10.79 14.90 5.50
CA LYS A 211 11.88 15.86 5.85
C LYS A 211 11.92 16.28 7.32
N ASN A 212 10.78 16.30 8.02
CA ASN A 212 10.67 16.78 9.39
C ASN A 212 10.16 15.71 10.37
N LEU A 213 10.12 14.43 9.96
CA LEU A 213 9.52 13.38 10.77
C LEU A 213 10.27 13.15 12.08
N SER A 214 11.61 13.06 12.04
CA SER A 214 12.45 12.89 13.22
C SER A 214 12.21 13.99 14.27
N ASN A 215 12.22 15.25 13.84
CA ASN A 215 12.03 16.41 14.71
C ASN A 215 10.65 16.45 15.36
N LYS A 216 9.64 15.83 14.73
CA LYS A 216 8.27 15.77 15.26
C LYS A 216 8.06 14.63 16.26
N ILE A 217 8.89 13.59 16.21
CA ILE A 217 8.83 12.43 17.12
C ILE A 217 9.78 12.61 18.30
N GLU A 218 10.98 13.17 18.06
CA GLU A 218 11.99 13.38 19.09
C GLU A 218 11.49 14.30 20.20
N GLY A 219 11.68 13.88 21.45
CA GLY A 219 11.25 14.63 22.64
C GLY A 219 9.74 14.56 22.95
N VAL A 220 8.96 13.79 22.20
CA VAL A 220 7.53 13.55 22.45
C VAL A 220 7.31 12.10 22.85
N ASP A 221 7.34 11.81 24.16
CA ASP A 221 7.30 10.43 24.70
C ASP A 221 6.18 9.57 24.12
N GLU A 222 4.97 10.12 24.02
CA GLU A 222 3.82 9.42 23.45
C GLU A 222 4.00 9.07 21.97
N ALA A 223 4.61 9.97 21.20
CA ALA A 223 4.85 9.73 19.79
C ALA A 223 5.94 8.69 19.58
N ALA A 224 7.02 8.76 20.37
CA ALA A 224 8.08 7.76 20.38
C ALA A 224 7.54 6.37 20.74
N ARG A 225 6.66 6.26 21.75
CA ARG A 225 6.03 4.97 22.11
C ARG A 225 5.17 4.40 21.00
N ARG A 226 4.33 5.22 20.36
CA ARG A 226 3.49 4.77 19.24
C ARG A 226 4.34 4.33 18.05
N ALA A 227 5.34 5.13 17.66
CA ALA A 227 6.29 4.77 16.60
C ALA A 227 7.03 3.46 16.90
N ALA A 228 7.51 3.29 18.14
CA ALA A 228 8.21 2.08 18.59
C ALA A 228 7.36 0.81 18.52
N SER A 229 6.03 0.95 18.67
CA SER A 229 5.10 -0.17 18.72
C SER A 229 4.51 -0.59 17.36
N LEU A 230 4.72 0.21 16.30
CA LEU A 230 4.05 0.01 15.02
C LEU A 230 4.93 -0.77 14.05
N PRO A 231 4.59 -2.03 13.72
CA PRO A 231 5.29 -2.76 12.67
C PRO A 231 4.92 -2.20 11.28
N ILE A 232 5.93 -1.96 10.45
CA ILE A 232 5.76 -1.46 9.08
C ILE A 232 6.53 -2.37 8.10
N MET A 233 5.86 -2.84 7.06
CA MET A 233 6.48 -3.55 5.94
C MET A 233 6.47 -2.68 4.69
N LEU A 234 7.64 -2.56 4.08
CA LEU A 234 7.85 -1.92 2.80
C LEU A 234 8.41 -2.95 1.81
N CYS A 235 7.86 -3.00 0.61
CA CYS A 235 8.32 -3.85 -0.47
C CYS A 235 8.58 -2.98 -1.70
N HIS A 236 9.67 -3.25 -2.42
CA HIS A 236 10.00 -2.46 -3.61
C HIS A 236 10.78 -3.24 -4.67
N GLY A 237 10.37 -3.08 -5.92
CA GLY A 237 11.11 -3.61 -7.07
C GLY A 237 12.32 -2.76 -7.44
N ARG A 238 13.48 -3.40 -7.68
CA ARG A 238 14.69 -2.71 -8.15
C ARG A 238 14.59 -2.26 -9.61
N GLY A 239 13.65 -2.82 -10.37
CA GLY A 239 13.35 -2.45 -11.75
C GLY A 239 12.18 -1.46 -11.87
N ASP A 240 11.68 -0.90 -10.77
CA ASP A 240 10.59 0.07 -10.78
C ASP A 240 11.04 1.39 -11.43
N ASP A 241 10.39 1.72 -12.55
CA ASP A 241 10.63 2.89 -13.39
C ASP A 241 9.59 4.01 -13.17
N VAL A 242 8.57 3.77 -12.33
CA VAL A 242 7.53 4.75 -11.98
C VAL A 242 7.85 5.39 -10.64
N VAL A 243 7.98 4.58 -9.59
CA VAL A 243 8.44 5.00 -8.27
C VAL A 243 9.81 4.39 -8.05
N LEU A 244 10.85 5.16 -8.37
CA LEU A 244 12.23 4.66 -8.33
C LEU A 244 12.55 4.01 -6.99
N TYR A 245 13.19 2.83 -7.02
CA TYR A 245 13.56 2.04 -5.84
C TYR A 245 14.20 2.84 -4.70
N LYS A 246 15.02 3.84 -5.03
CA LYS A 246 15.66 4.74 -4.05
C LYS A 246 14.66 5.44 -3.12
N PHE A 247 13.43 5.69 -3.58
CA PHE A 247 12.39 6.31 -2.76
C PHE A 247 11.87 5.35 -1.69
N GLY A 248 11.66 4.07 -2.02
CA GLY A 248 11.33 3.04 -1.04
C GLY A 248 12.44 2.86 -0.01
N GLU A 249 13.69 2.77 -0.48
CA GLU A 249 14.86 2.61 0.39
C GLU A 249 15.03 3.81 1.35
N LYS A 250 14.92 5.04 0.83
CA LYS A 250 14.96 6.27 1.63
C LYS A 250 13.81 6.33 2.63
N SER A 251 12.62 5.86 2.24
CA SER A 251 11.45 5.81 3.13
C SER A 251 11.70 4.88 4.31
N SER A 252 12.21 3.67 4.05
CA SER A 252 12.61 2.73 5.11
C SER A 252 13.66 3.34 6.04
N GLN A 253 14.72 3.94 5.48
CA GLN A 253 15.79 4.56 6.28
C GLN A 253 15.26 5.69 7.14
N THR A 254 14.36 6.53 6.60
CA THR A 254 13.79 7.66 7.32
C THR A 254 12.87 7.21 8.45
N LEU A 255 12.06 6.16 8.24
CA LEU A 255 11.24 5.59 9.31
C LEU A 255 12.13 5.05 10.43
N SER A 256 13.15 4.26 10.09
CA SER A 256 14.07 3.70 11.09
C SER A 256 14.81 4.78 11.88
N SER A 257 15.32 5.83 11.21
CA SER A 257 16.00 6.94 11.89
C SER A 257 15.06 7.87 12.66
N SER A 258 13.75 7.82 12.40
CA SER A 258 12.73 8.63 13.08
C SER A 258 12.03 7.88 14.23
N GLY A 259 12.56 6.75 14.68
CA GLY A 259 12.05 6.04 15.86
C GLY A 259 11.04 4.92 15.58
N PHE A 260 10.96 4.42 14.35
CA PHE A 260 10.23 3.20 14.02
C PHE A 260 11.22 2.00 13.93
N PRO A 261 11.42 1.23 15.00
CA PRO A 261 12.42 0.17 15.05
C PRO A 261 11.98 -1.10 14.30
N ASP A 262 10.67 -1.33 14.14
CA ASP A 262 10.11 -2.53 13.52
C ASP A 262 9.72 -2.27 12.05
N VAL A 263 10.72 -1.84 11.26
CA VAL A 263 10.58 -1.60 9.82
C VAL A 263 11.23 -2.77 9.07
N THR A 264 10.44 -3.46 8.25
CA THR A 264 10.91 -4.50 7.33
C THR A 264 10.94 -3.94 5.92
N PHE A 265 12.09 -3.94 5.26
CA PHE A 265 12.21 -3.56 3.84
C PHE A 265 12.63 -4.75 3.00
N LYS A 266 11.79 -5.11 2.01
CA LYS A 266 12.02 -6.21 1.07
C LYS A 266 12.26 -5.66 -0.33
N SER A 267 13.34 -6.12 -0.95
CA SER A 267 13.74 -5.68 -2.28
C SER A 267 13.69 -6.85 -3.26
N TYR A 268 13.07 -6.65 -4.41
CA TYR A 268 12.95 -7.69 -5.44
C TYR A 268 13.74 -7.32 -6.70
N ASN A 269 14.65 -8.19 -7.13
CA ASN A 269 15.42 -7.99 -8.35
C ASN A 269 14.52 -8.20 -9.58
N GLY A 270 14.53 -7.26 -10.53
CA GLY A 270 13.78 -7.37 -11.78
C GLY A 270 12.27 -7.09 -11.67
N LEU A 271 11.73 -6.91 -10.46
CA LEU A 271 10.37 -6.44 -10.25
C LEU A 271 10.25 -4.96 -10.66
N GLY A 272 9.27 -4.67 -11.52
CA GLY A 272 8.90 -3.30 -11.93
C GLY A 272 7.79 -2.71 -11.07
N HIS A 273 7.00 -1.79 -11.62
CA HIS A 273 5.87 -1.16 -10.90
C HIS A 273 4.60 -2.02 -10.90
N TYR A 274 4.68 -3.22 -10.35
CA TYR A 274 3.57 -4.18 -10.17
C TYR A 274 3.88 -5.12 -9.00
N THR A 275 2.96 -6.01 -8.64
CA THR A 275 3.17 -7.01 -7.58
C THR A 275 3.42 -8.40 -8.16
N ILE A 276 4.12 -9.25 -7.40
CA ILE A 276 4.36 -10.66 -7.76
C ILE A 276 3.89 -11.60 -6.64
N PRO A 277 3.58 -12.89 -6.95
CA PRO A 277 3.15 -13.85 -5.93
C PRO A 277 4.10 -13.97 -4.74
N GLU A 278 5.42 -13.98 -5.01
CA GLU A 278 6.44 -14.10 -3.96
C GLU A 278 6.41 -12.92 -2.98
N GLU A 279 6.15 -11.71 -3.46
CA GLU A 279 5.97 -10.52 -2.62
C GLU A 279 4.71 -10.66 -1.75
N MET A 280 3.60 -11.10 -2.35
CA MET A 280 2.33 -11.26 -1.64
C MET A 280 2.38 -12.38 -0.60
N ASP A 281 3.13 -13.46 -0.85
CA ASP A 281 3.38 -14.53 0.13
C ASP A 281 4.15 -14.02 1.35
N GLU A 282 5.15 -13.16 1.14
CA GLU A 282 5.88 -12.50 2.22
C GLU A 282 4.99 -11.53 3.00
N VAL A 283 4.12 -10.76 2.32
CA VAL A 283 3.11 -9.91 2.98
C VAL A 283 2.15 -10.74 3.83
N CYS A 284 1.67 -11.88 3.33
CA CYS A 284 0.81 -12.79 4.10
C CYS A 284 1.49 -13.31 5.35
N THR A 285 2.71 -13.83 5.19
CA THR A 285 3.52 -14.35 6.31
C THR A 285 3.77 -13.26 7.36
N TRP A 286 4.11 -12.06 6.92
CA TRP A 286 4.37 -10.93 7.80
C TRP A 286 3.12 -10.48 8.56
N LEU A 287 1.98 -10.32 7.87
CA LEU A 287 0.71 -9.94 8.51
C LEU A 287 0.26 -10.98 9.54
N THR A 288 0.32 -12.27 9.19
CA THR A 288 0.01 -13.37 10.11
C THR A 288 0.84 -13.28 11.40
N SER A 289 2.14 -13.06 11.25
CA SER A 289 3.07 -12.95 12.38
C SER A 289 2.80 -11.70 13.22
N LYS A 290 2.78 -10.51 12.61
CA LYS A 290 2.67 -9.23 13.33
C LYS A 290 1.30 -9.00 13.98
N LEU A 291 0.23 -9.52 13.39
CA LEU A 291 -1.11 -9.42 13.95
C LEU A 291 -1.45 -10.60 14.88
N GLY A 292 -0.56 -11.59 15.02
CA GLY A 292 -0.78 -12.79 15.83
C GLY A 292 -2.08 -13.49 15.44
N LEU A 293 -2.26 -13.76 14.15
CA LEU A 293 -3.50 -14.34 13.62
C LEU A 293 -3.54 -15.84 13.92
N GLU A 294 -4.58 -16.28 14.63
CA GLU A 294 -4.78 -17.68 14.99
C GLU A 294 -5.53 -18.44 13.89
N GLY A 295 -5.19 -19.73 13.71
CA GLY A 295 -5.97 -20.67 12.87
C GLY A 295 -5.34 -21.03 11.52
N HIS A 296 -4.01 -21.03 11.40
CA HIS A 296 -3.26 -21.58 10.26
C HIS A 296 -3.11 -23.11 10.34
N SER A 297 -4.20 -23.82 10.66
CA SER A 297 -4.22 -25.28 10.81
C SER A 297 -5.01 -25.93 9.69
#